data_AF-A0A1S7FWI1-F1
#
_entry.id   AF-A0A1S7FWI1-F1
#
_cell.length_a   1.000
_cell.length_b   1.000
_cell.length_c   1.000
_cell.angle_alpha   90.00
_cell.angle_beta   90.00
_cell.angle_gamma   90.00
#
_symmetry.space_group_name_H-M   'P 1'
#
loop_
_entity.id
_entity.type
_entity.pdbx_description
1 polymer ?
#
loop_
_entity_poly.entity_id
_entity_poly.type
_entity_poly.pdbx_seq_one_letter_code
_entity_poly.pdbx_strand_id
1 'polypeptide(L)'
;MIKKLVGSLSILALAGCSGAGDYEIAVNDKYQIVAINTMEHDFVRRYPDGAMDNVFKVVVDDTEEMIGNIVEVDWDEAYLIAKSEDAEEVGERRLKHQNPQYWIFDLEWEKPFGPLDLDAFTKLKAQKGIDLELVPYDKRMKGEERVYD
;
A
#
# COMPACT_ATOMS: atom_id res chain seq x y z
N MET A 1 -25.27 33.70 48.81
CA MET A 1 -24.29 32.64 49.13
C MET A 1 -24.62 31.43 48.27
N ILE A 2 -23.61 30.86 47.58
CA ILE A 2 -23.51 29.45 47.13
C ILE A 2 -24.48 29.04 45.99
N LYS A 3 -24.09 28.41 44.87
CA LYS A 3 -22.81 28.06 44.24
C LYS A 3 -23.12 27.80 42.75
N LYS A 4 -22.16 28.13 41.89
CA LYS A 4 -22.11 27.79 40.46
C LYS A 4 -22.14 26.26 40.29
N LEU A 5 -22.89 25.74 39.31
CA LEU A 5 -22.61 24.43 38.72
C LEU A 5 -22.40 24.64 37.22
N VAL A 6 -21.12 24.79 36.89
CA VAL A 6 -20.55 24.66 35.57
C VAL A 6 -20.67 23.19 35.18
N GLY A 7 -21.67 22.86 34.35
CA GLY A 7 -21.77 21.57 33.70
C GLY A 7 -20.87 21.56 32.46
N SER A 8 -19.58 21.28 32.66
CA SER A 8 -18.63 21.01 31.60
C SER A 8 -19.03 19.70 30.93
N LEU A 9 -19.76 19.78 29.81
CA LEU A 9 -20.03 18.64 28.95
C LEU A 9 -18.75 18.37 28.14
N SER A 10 -17.80 17.68 28.78
CA SER A 10 -16.66 17.08 28.09
C SER A 10 -17.20 16.01 27.15
N ILE A 11 -17.42 16.40 25.89
CA ILE A 11 -17.55 15.47 24.77
C ILE A 11 -16.19 14.78 24.68
N LEU A 12 -16.10 13.61 25.30
CA LEU A 12 -15.05 12.64 25.04
C LEU A 12 -15.12 12.36 23.54
N ALA A 13 -14.20 12.97 22.79
CA ALA A 13 -13.79 12.42 21.52
C ALA A 13 -13.27 11.02 21.83
N LEU A 14 -14.11 10.00 21.59
CA LEU A 14 -13.61 8.67 21.30
C LEU A 14 -12.82 8.82 20.01
N ALA A 15 -11.56 9.24 20.12
CA ALA A 15 -10.56 8.83 19.16
C ALA A 15 -10.51 7.31 19.28
N GLY A 16 -11.29 6.64 18.44
CA GLY A 16 -11.12 5.23 18.23
C GLY A 16 -9.66 5.03 17.87
N CYS A 17 -8.92 4.33 18.71
CA CYS A 17 -7.77 3.59 18.22
C CYS A 17 -8.36 2.56 17.26
N SER A 18 -8.52 2.93 15.98
CA SER A 18 -8.64 1.95 14.91
C SER A 18 -7.30 1.22 14.93
N GLY A 19 -7.28 0.12 15.67
CA GLY A 19 -6.13 -0.76 15.78
C GLY A 19 -5.70 -1.17 14.39
N ALA A 20 -4.39 -1.30 14.24
CA ALA A 20 -3.76 -1.95 13.11
C ALA A 20 -4.40 -3.34 12.87
N GLY A 21 -5.40 -3.36 12.01
CA GLY A 21 -6.06 -4.55 11.51
C GLY A 21 -6.13 -4.44 10.00
N ASP A 22 -6.40 -5.57 9.36
CA ASP A 22 -6.41 -5.70 7.92
C ASP A 22 -7.38 -4.69 7.31
N TYR A 23 -6.96 -4.05 6.22
CA TYR A 23 -7.81 -3.09 5.53
C TYR A 23 -7.53 -3.06 4.04
N GLU A 24 -8.55 -2.64 3.31
CA GLU A 24 -8.49 -2.43 1.86
C GLU A 24 -8.65 -0.95 1.54
N ILE A 25 -7.92 -0.49 0.53
CA ILE A 25 -8.08 0.83 -0.10
C ILE A 25 -8.30 0.61 -1.59
N ALA A 26 -9.41 1.13 -2.10
CA ALA A 26 -9.72 1.07 -3.52
C ALA A 26 -8.75 1.95 -4.32
N VAL A 27 -8.13 1.36 -5.35
CA VAL A 27 -7.40 2.10 -6.38
C VAL A 27 -8.37 2.46 -7.51
N ASN A 28 -9.20 1.49 -7.91
CA ASN A 28 -10.35 1.66 -8.79
C ASN A 28 -11.32 0.48 -8.61
N ASP A 29 -12.31 0.33 -9.51
CA ASP A 29 -13.34 -0.73 -9.45
C ASP A 29 -12.78 -2.16 -9.50
N LYS A 30 -11.55 -2.38 -9.97
CA LYS A 30 -10.93 -3.70 -10.16
C LYS A 30 -9.76 -3.95 -9.21
N TYR A 31 -9.12 -2.90 -8.73
CA TYR A 31 -7.84 -3.00 -8.03
C TYR A 31 -7.88 -2.31 -6.67
N GLN A 32 -7.18 -2.90 -5.72
CA GLN A 32 -7.10 -2.41 -4.36
C GLN A 32 -5.71 -2.64 -3.77
N ILE A 33 -5.35 -1.78 -2.83
CA ILE A 33 -4.21 -1.98 -1.94
C ILE A 33 -4.75 -2.68 -0.69
N VAL A 34 -4.13 -3.79 -0.30
CA VAL A 34 -4.52 -4.57 0.88
C VAL A 34 -3.39 -4.49 1.91
N ALA A 35 -3.73 -4.17 3.14
CA ALA A 35 -2.88 -4.39 4.30
C ALA A 35 -3.32 -5.68 4.99
N ILE A 36 -2.46 -6.69 5.02
CA ILE A 36 -2.71 -8.01 5.65
C ILE A 36 -2.22 -8.00 7.11
N ASN A 37 -1.43 -6.98 7.48
CA ASN A 37 -1.06 -6.62 8.85
C ASN A 37 -0.32 -5.26 8.79
N THR A 38 0.36 -4.85 9.86
CA THR A 38 1.17 -3.60 9.88
C THR A 38 2.40 -3.61 8.97
N MET A 39 2.77 -4.78 8.44
CA MET A 39 4.07 -5.04 7.82
C MET A 39 3.95 -5.67 6.43
N GLU A 40 2.74 -5.97 5.97
CA GLU A 40 2.49 -6.64 4.70
C GLU A 40 1.39 -5.90 3.94
N HIS A 41 1.81 -5.27 2.85
CA HIS A 41 0.99 -4.47 1.98
C HIS A 41 1.20 -4.92 0.54
N ASP A 42 0.08 -5.24 -0.11
CA ASP A 42 0.04 -5.79 -1.46
C ASP A 42 -0.85 -4.95 -2.38
N PHE A 43 -0.67 -5.14 -3.68
CA PHE A 43 -1.54 -4.59 -4.72
C PHE A 43 -2.22 -5.74 -5.47
N VAL A 44 -3.54 -5.83 -5.32
CA VAL A 44 -4.31 -6.97 -5.80
C VAL A 44 -5.40 -6.55 -6.77
N ARG A 45 -5.73 -7.48 -7.66
CA ARG A 45 -6.98 -7.44 -8.42
C ARG A 45 -8.07 -8.14 -7.62
N ARG A 46 -9.24 -7.50 -7.51
CA ARG A 46 -10.45 -8.10 -6.95
C ARG A 46 -11.37 -8.58 -8.08
N TYR A 47 -11.78 -9.84 -8.00
CA TYR A 47 -12.72 -10.43 -8.95
C TYR A 47 -14.16 -10.34 -8.41
N PRO A 48 -15.20 -10.41 -9.29
CA PRO A 48 -16.60 -10.31 -8.88
C PRO A 48 -17.06 -11.39 -7.91
N ASP A 49 -16.39 -12.54 -7.87
CA ASP A 49 -16.65 -13.64 -6.95
C ASP A 49 -15.95 -13.47 -5.57
N GLY A 50 -15.23 -12.36 -5.39
CA GLY A 50 -14.47 -12.06 -4.18
C GLY A 50 -13.05 -12.63 -4.16
N ALA A 51 -12.62 -13.37 -5.19
CA ALA A 51 -11.24 -13.81 -5.29
C ALA A 51 -10.29 -12.61 -5.46
N MET A 52 -9.06 -12.75 -4.97
CA MET A 52 -8.01 -11.75 -5.11
C MET A 52 -6.75 -12.39 -5.68
N ASP A 53 -6.04 -11.64 -6.53
CA ASP A 53 -4.75 -12.07 -7.08
C ASP A 53 -3.75 -10.92 -7.06
N ASN A 54 -2.52 -11.23 -6.66
CA ASN A 54 -1.43 -10.27 -6.59
C ASN A 54 -1.02 -9.84 -8.00
N VAL A 55 -0.94 -8.53 -8.21
CA VAL A 55 -0.63 -7.97 -9.54
C VAL A 55 0.87 -8.02 -9.82
N PHE A 56 1.69 -7.74 -8.80
CA PHE A 56 3.13 -7.83 -8.89
C PHE A 56 3.58 -9.22 -8.47
N LYS A 57 4.26 -9.90 -9.39
CA LYS A 57 4.78 -11.25 -9.20
C LYS A 57 6.17 -11.34 -9.81
N VAL A 58 7.06 -12.08 -9.17
CA VAL A 58 8.33 -12.50 -9.77
C VAL A 58 8.17 -13.95 -10.19
N VAL A 59 8.43 -14.29 -11.46
CA VAL A 59 8.44 -15.68 -11.91
C VAL A 59 9.88 -16.11 -12.11
N VAL A 60 10.34 -17.06 -11.30
CA VAL A 60 11.67 -17.67 -11.40
C VAL A 60 11.48 -19.18 -11.55
N ASP A 61 12.02 -19.77 -12.62
CA ASP A 61 11.97 -21.21 -12.87
C ASP A 61 10.57 -21.84 -12.70
N ASP A 62 9.56 -21.24 -13.34
CA ASP A 62 8.13 -21.62 -13.25
C ASP A 62 7.51 -21.54 -11.84
N THR A 63 8.19 -20.87 -10.90
CA THR A 63 7.68 -20.61 -9.54
C THR A 63 7.37 -19.12 -9.38
N GLU A 64 6.16 -18.81 -8.90
CA GLU A 64 5.80 -17.45 -8.48
C GLU A 64 6.40 -17.18 -7.10
N GLU A 65 7.33 -16.25 -7.02
CA GLU A 65 7.84 -15.72 -5.76
C GLU A 65 7.01 -14.51 -5.34
N MET A 66 6.71 -14.44 -4.04
CA MET A 66 6.09 -13.25 -3.45
C MET A 66 7.03 -12.06 -3.57
N ILE A 67 6.45 -10.89 -3.83
CA ILE A 67 7.19 -9.63 -3.72
C ILE A 67 7.43 -9.28 -2.25
N GLY A 68 8.45 -8.47 -1.99
CA GLY A 68 8.60 -7.84 -0.69
C GLY A 68 7.42 -6.92 -0.35
N ASN A 69 7.37 -6.43 0.89
CA ASN A 69 6.32 -5.52 1.35
C ASN A 69 6.36 -4.18 0.61
N ILE A 70 5.21 -3.65 0.17
CA ILE A 70 5.14 -2.30 -0.41
C ILE A 70 5.38 -1.25 0.70
N VAL A 71 6.46 -0.49 0.55
CA VAL A 71 6.90 0.54 1.50
C VAL A 71 6.69 1.96 0.99
N GLU A 72 6.67 2.15 -0.34
CA GLU A 72 6.33 3.41 -0.98
C GLU A 72 5.41 3.13 -2.17
N VAL A 73 4.38 3.95 -2.36
CA VAL A 73 3.37 3.75 -3.40
C VAL A 73 2.70 5.08 -3.76
N ASP A 74 2.32 5.21 -5.01
CA ASP A 74 1.42 6.26 -5.48
C ASP A 74 0.68 5.80 -6.74
N TRP A 75 -0.48 6.39 -7.03
CA TRP A 75 -1.29 6.03 -8.20
C TRP A 75 -2.17 7.19 -8.67
N ASP A 76 -2.49 7.16 -9.96
CA ASP A 76 -3.51 7.97 -10.61
C ASP A 76 -4.47 7.07 -11.42
N GLU A 77 -5.20 7.64 -12.37
CA GLU A 77 -6.14 6.92 -13.23
C GLU A 77 -5.45 5.97 -14.24
N ALA A 78 -4.18 6.21 -14.58
CA ALA A 78 -3.45 5.50 -15.61
C ALA A 78 -2.42 4.52 -15.07
N TYR A 79 -1.75 4.86 -13.96
CA TYR A 79 -0.65 4.10 -13.41
C TYR A 79 -0.71 3.96 -11.89
N LEU A 80 -0.13 2.87 -11.41
CA LEU A 80 0.35 2.73 -10.04
C LEU A 80 1.85 2.52 -10.07
N ILE A 81 2.58 3.18 -9.18
CA ILE A 81 4.00 2.95 -8.96
C ILE A 81 4.22 2.47 -7.52
N ALA A 82 5.14 1.54 -7.34
CA ALA A 82 5.46 1.02 -6.02
C ALA A 82 6.94 0.73 -5.87
N LYS A 83 7.39 0.78 -4.61
CA LYS A 83 8.66 0.24 -4.15
C LYS A 83 8.34 -0.81 -3.09
N SER A 84 8.86 -2.01 -3.28
CA SER A 84 8.81 -3.08 -2.29
C SER A 84 10.18 -3.39 -1.71
N GLU A 85 10.20 -3.90 -0.49
CA GLU A 85 11.41 -4.33 0.22
C GLU A 85 11.16 -5.63 0.98
N ASP A 86 12.14 -6.55 0.95
CA ASP A 86 12.11 -7.74 1.79
C ASP A 86 12.23 -7.32 3.26
N ALA A 87 11.31 -7.79 4.09
CA ALA A 87 11.31 -7.54 5.52
C ALA A 87 11.90 -8.75 6.27
N GLU A 88 13.11 -8.60 6.80
CA GLU A 88 13.70 -9.60 7.70
C GLU A 88 13.54 -9.14 9.15
N GLU A 89 12.94 -9.95 10.02
CA GLU A 89 12.90 -9.66 11.46
C GLU A 89 14.29 -9.75 12.07
N VAL A 90 14.78 -8.65 12.65
CA VAL A 90 16.06 -8.57 13.34
C VAL A 90 15.84 -8.22 14.81
N GLY A 91 15.44 -9.22 15.59
CA GLY A 91 15.15 -9.12 17.03
C GLY A 91 13.71 -8.70 17.35
N GLU A 92 13.41 -8.49 18.64
CA GLU A 92 12.05 -8.13 19.08
C GLU A 92 11.62 -6.76 18.53
N ARG A 93 10.89 -6.76 17.41
CA ARG A 93 10.23 -5.60 16.78
C ARG A 93 11.11 -4.67 15.93
N ARG A 94 12.15 -5.18 15.29
CA ARG A 94 12.84 -4.43 14.23
C ARG A 94 12.80 -5.21 12.93
N LEU A 95 12.38 -4.55 11.86
CA LEU A 95 12.54 -5.06 10.51
C LEU A 95 13.80 -4.45 9.90
N LYS A 96 14.60 -5.30 9.25
CA LYS A 96 15.64 -4.86 8.33
C LYS A 96 15.10 -5.02 6.93
N HIS A 97 14.87 -3.88 6.29
CA HIS A 97 14.44 -3.83 4.91
C HIS A 97 15.64 -4.01 3.97
N GLN A 98 15.51 -4.92 3.01
CA GLN A 98 16.56 -5.29 2.06
C GLN A 98 15.96 -5.47 0.66
N ASN A 99 16.83 -5.58 -0.35
CA ASN A 99 16.45 -5.87 -1.73
C ASN A 99 15.32 -4.98 -2.29
N PRO A 100 15.53 -3.65 -2.37
CA PRO A 100 14.51 -2.75 -2.90
C PRO A 100 14.20 -3.09 -4.36
N GLN A 101 12.94 -3.32 -4.65
CA GLN A 101 12.41 -3.58 -5.98
C GLN A 101 11.40 -2.50 -6.36
N TYR A 102 11.39 -2.11 -7.62
CA TYR A 102 10.54 -1.04 -8.13
C TYR A 102 9.58 -1.56 -9.18
N TRP A 103 8.36 -1.04 -9.15
CA TRP A 103 7.25 -1.55 -9.94
C TRP A 103 6.45 -0.41 -10.57
N ILE A 104 6.00 -0.65 -11.79
CA ILE A 104 5.00 0.19 -12.46
C ILE A 104 3.88 -0.74 -12.90
N PHE A 105 2.64 -0.42 -12.59
CA PHE A 105 1.47 -1.08 -13.14
C PHE A 105 0.71 -0.11 -14.04
N ASP A 106 0.45 -0.53 -15.25
CA ASP A 106 -0.39 0.17 -16.20
C ASP A 106 -1.84 -0.28 -16.00
N LEU A 107 -2.67 0.60 -15.45
CA LEU A 107 -4.06 0.30 -15.06
C LEU A 107 -4.97 0.13 -16.27
N GLU A 108 -4.68 0.85 -17.37
CA GLU A 108 -5.46 0.77 -18.61
C GLU A 108 -5.20 -0.58 -19.31
N TRP A 109 -3.92 -0.95 -19.46
CA TRP A 109 -3.51 -2.15 -20.18
C TRP A 109 -3.37 -3.39 -19.28
N GLU A 110 -3.69 -3.26 -17.99
CA GLU A 110 -3.58 -4.29 -16.96
C GLU A 110 -2.20 -4.97 -16.94
N LYS A 111 -1.12 -4.18 -17.07
CA LYS A 111 0.23 -4.70 -17.33
C LYS A 111 1.24 -4.31 -16.25
N PRO A 112 1.86 -5.28 -15.56
CA PRO A 112 2.96 -5.01 -14.63
C PRO A 112 4.29 -4.85 -15.36
N PHE A 113 5.14 -3.98 -14.83
CA PHE A 113 6.54 -3.81 -15.19
C PHE A 113 7.38 -3.89 -13.92
N GLY A 114 8.19 -4.94 -13.82
CA GLY A 114 9.09 -5.18 -12.71
C GLY A 114 9.37 -6.67 -12.49
N PRO A 115 10.20 -7.00 -11.48
CA PRO A 115 10.89 -6.07 -10.59
C PRO A 115 11.97 -5.27 -11.34
N LEU A 116 12.06 -3.97 -11.07
CA LEU A 116 13.09 -3.08 -11.64
C LEU A 116 14.07 -2.64 -10.53
N ASP A 117 15.29 -2.25 -10.93
CA ASP A 117 16.12 -1.38 -10.09
C ASP A 117 15.70 0.10 -10.25
N LEU A 118 16.27 0.98 -9.42
CA LEU A 118 15.91 2.40 -9.40
C LEU A 118 16.21 3.12 -10.73
N ASP A 119 17.30 2.76 -11.41
CA ASP A 119 17.70 3.39 -12.67
C ASP A 119 16.75 3.00 -13.80
N ALA A 120 16.43 1.71 -13.92
CA ALA A 120 15.45 1.19 -14.87
C ALA A 120 14.04 1.74 -14.61
N PHE A 121 13.62 1.81 -13.35
CA PHE A 121 12.35 2.41 -12.95
C PHE A 121 12.26 3.88 -13.35
N THR A 122 13.28 4.69 -13.02
CA THR A 122 13.32 6.11 -13.35
C THR A 122 13.29 6.35 -14.86
N LYS A 123 14.04 5.55 -15.63
CA LYS A 123 14.05 5.60 -17.09
C LYS A 123 12.68 5.25 -17.68
N LEU A 124 12.03 4.19 -17.19
CA LEU A 124 10.73 3.76 -17.69
C LEU A 124 9.62 4.76 -17.35
N LYS A 125 9.62 5.33 -16.13
CA LYS A 125 8.73 6.45 -15.77
C LYS A 125 8.86 7.60 -16.76
N ALA A 126 10.10 8.04 -17.03
CA ALA A 126 10.35 9.14 -17.96
C ALA A 126 9.90 8.81 -19.40
N GLN A 127 10.13 7.58 -19.87
CA GLN A 127 9.69 7.14 -21.20
C GLN A 127 8.16 7.10 -21.34
N LYS A 128 7.46 6.74 -20.27
CA LYS A 128 6.00 6.68 -20.22
C LYS A 128 5.33 8.02 -19.86
N GLY A 129 6.11 9.03 -19.46
CA GLY A 129 5.58 10.33 -19.03
C GLY A 129 4.84 10.26 -17.69
N ILE A 130 5.27 9.39 -16.77
CA ILE A 130 4.66 9.20 -15.45
C ILE A 130 5.22 10.25 -14.47
N ASP A 131 4.35 11.13 -13.97
CA ASP A 131 4.67 12.22 -13.02
C ASP A 131 4.34 11.87 -11.55
N LEU A 132 3.94 10.63 -11.28
CA LEU A 132 3.75 10.12 -9.92
C LEU A 132 5.06 10.05 -9.16
N GLU A 133 5.06 10.24 -7.85
CA GLU A 133 6.27 10.15 -7.02
C GLU A 133 6.13 9.03 -5.99
N LEU A 134 7.23 8.35 -5.64
CA LEU A 134 7.17 7.34 -4.59
C LEU A 134 6.91 8.04 -3.24
N VAL A 135 5.72 7.82 -2.69
CA VAL A 135 5.30 8.37 -1.40
C VAL A 135 5.33 7.24 -0.36
N PRO A 136 5.91 7.46 0.84
CA PRO A 136 5.86 6.48 1.92
C PRO A 136 4.43 5.98 2.16
N TYR A 137 4.26 4.67 2.24
CA TYR A 137 2.96 4.01 2.27
C TYR A 137 2.01 4.67 3.29
N ASP A 138 2.42 4.78 4.55
CA ASP A 138 1.61 5.39 5.62
C ASP A 138 1.19 6.84 5.31
N LYS A 139 2.02 7.57 4.59
CA LYS A 139 1.73 8.94 4.17
C LYS A 139 0.73 8.96 3.03
N ARG A 140 0.86 8.06 2.04
CA ARG A 140 -0.05 7.97 0.89
C ARG A 140 -1.44 7.48 1.31
N MET A 141 -1.53 6.55 2.25
CA MET A 141 -2.80 6.03 2.77
C MET A 141 -3.56 7.02 3.66
N LYS A 142 -2.95 8.17 4.02
CA LYS A 142 -3.57 9.13 4.91
C LYS A 142 -4.68 9.89 4.19
N GLY A 143 -5.92 9.64 4.62
CA GLY A 143 -7.11 10.29 4.06
C GLY A 143 -7.86 9.46 3.03
N GLU A 144 -7.31 8.29 2.68
CA GLU A 144 -8.04 7.29 1.90
C GLU A 144 -9.11 6.61 2.75
N GLU A 145 -10.21 6.23 2.12
CA GLU A 145 -11.25 5.43 2.75
C GLU A 145 -10.73 4.01 2.94
N ARG A 146 -10.72 3.56 4.20
CA ARG A 146 -10.30 2.21 4.59
C ARG A 146 -11.53 1.37 4.84
N VAL A 147 -11.63 0.26 4.13
CA VAL A 147 -12.61 -0.79 4.42
C VAL A 147 -11.92 -1.81 5.31
N TYR A 148 -12.46 -2.02 6.50
CA TYR A 148 -12.00 -3.03 7.44
C TYR A 148 -12.93 -4.23 7.34
N ASP A 149 -12.35 -5.42 7.30
CA ASP A 149 -13.09 -6.68 7.42
C ASP A 149 -13.39 -7.05 8.88
#